data_AF-A0A7C2J5K0-F1
#
_entry.id   AF-A0A7C2J5K0-F1
#
_cell.length_a   1.000
_cell.length_b   1.000
_cell.length_c   1.000
_cell.angle_alpha   90.00
_cell.angle_beta   90.00
_cell.angle_gamma   90.00
#
_symmetry.space_group_name_H-M   'P 1'
#
loop_
_entity.id
_entity.type
_entity.pdbx_description
1 polymer ?
#
loop_
_entity_poly.entity_id
_entity_poly.type
_entity_poly.pdbx_seq_one_letter_code
_entity_poly.pdbx_strand_id
1 'polypeptide(L)'
;MTRSRRAERRAARPVNRDSFIEEWFEPGLIISGSPRDPEPSIRIAGGRVVELDGVPEDRFDLLDRFIARHAIDVSLAEAAMALEPATIARMLVDIHVPRSELVRLVSGLTPAKIVRVVDWLSPVEMMMALQKM
;
A
#
# COMPACT_ATOMS: atom_id res chain seq x y z
N MET A 1 -28.17 37.03 -9.63
CA MET A 1 -28.66 35.83 -8.90
C MET A 1 -28.44 36.05 -7.42
N THR A 2 -29.51 36.04 -6.61
CA THR A 2 -29.41 36.24 -5.15
C THR A 2 -28.79 34.99 -4.51
N ARG A 3 -27.59 35.11 -3.92
CA ARG A 3 -26.94 33.98 -3.23
C ARG A 3 -27.75 33.59 -1.99
N SER A 4 -27.84 32.29 -1.72
CA SER A 4 -28.49 31.79 -0.51
C SER A 4 -27.67 32.14 0.73
N ARG A 5 -28.30 32.65 1.80
CA ARG A 5 -27.66 32.87 3.11
C ARG A 5 -26.97 31.61 3.66
N ARG A 6 -27.48 30.42 3.31
CA ARG A 6 -26.84 29.14 3.67
C ARG A 6 -25.52 28.94 2.95
N ALA A 7 -25.42 29.33 1.68
CA ALA A 7 -24.20 29.22 0.89
C ALA A 7 -23.12 30.20 1.40
N GLU A 8 -23.50 31.43 1.75
CA GLU A 8 -22.59 32.42 2.35
C GLU A 8 -21.98 31.91 3.66
N ARG A 9 -22.81 31.37 4.57
CA ARG A 9 -22.32 30.76 5.82
C ARG A 9 -21.41 29.56 5.59
N ARG A 10 -21.67 28.75 4.55
CA ARG A 10 -20.82 27.61 4.20
C ARG A 10 -19.48 28.06 3.62
N ALA A 11 -19.48 29.07 2.74
CA ALA A 11 -18.28 29.62 2.12
C ALA A 11 -17.32 30.23 3.14
N ALA A 12 -17.84 30.84 4.22
CA ALA A 12 -17.03 31.43 5.28
C ALA A 12 -16.42 30.42 6.28
N ARG A 13 -16.70 29.11 6.15
CA ARG A 13 -16.16 28.10 7.07
C ARG A 13 -14.64 27.97 6.91
N PRO A 14 -13.89 27.77 8.01
CA PRO A 14 -12.42 27.65 7.97
C PRO A 14 -11.90 26.59 7.00
N VAL A 15 -12.60 25.46 6.83
CA VAL A 15 -12.22 24.38 5.90
C VAL A 15 -12.03 24.85 4.46
N ASN A 16 -12.72 25.91 4.02
CA ASN A 16 -12.53 26.42 2.65
C ASN A 16 -11.24 27.25 2.48
N ARG A 17 -10.45 27.40 3.55
CA ARG A 17 -9.08 27.94 3.47
C ARG A 17 -8.06 26.84 3.20
N ASP A 18 -8.44 25.58 3.32
CA ASP A 18 -7.61 24.44 2.98
C ASP A 18 -7.52 24.34 1.45
N SER A 19 -6.35 23.94 0.94
CA SER A 19 -6.14 23.73 -0.48
C SER A 19 -6.52 22.31 -0.85
N PHE A 20 -7.66 22.17 -1.54
CA PHE A 20 -8.05 20.93 -2.19
C PHE A 20 -7.71 21.02 -3.67
N ILE A 21 -7.06 19.97 -4.19
CA ILE A 21 -6.77 19.79 -5.61
C ILE A 21 -7.45 18.51 -6.08
N GLU A 22 -7.73 18.46 -7.37
CA GLU A 22 -8.08 17.19 -8.02
C GLU A 22 -6.83 16.32 -8.12
N GLU A 23 -7.02 15.00 -8.17
CA GLU A 23 -5.93 14.06 -8.33
C GLU A 23 -5.16 14.32 -9.63
N TRP A 24 -3.83 14.30 -9.55
CA TRP A 24 -2.95 14.52 -10.68
C TRP A 24 -1.80 13.51 -10.63
N PHE A 25 -1.99 12.38 -11.31
CA PHE A 25 -1.11 11.22 -11.17
C PHE A 25 0.24 11.40 -11.87
N GLU A 26 0.36 12.23 -12.91
CA GLU A 26 1.61 12.41 -13.64
C GLU A 26 2.76 12.95 -12.79
N PRO A 27 2.55 13.97 -11.93
CA PRO A 27 3.53 14.40 -10.93
C PRO A 27 3.44 13.62 -9.60
N GLY A 28 2.56 12.61 -9.49
CA GLY A 28 2.39 11.82 -8.27
C GLY A 28 1.51 12.47 -7.19
N LEU A 29 0.64 13.42 -7.54
CA LEU A 29 -0.33 14.03 -6.63
C LEU A 29 -1.60 13.18 -6.54
N ILE A 30 -1.45 11.96 -6.04
CA ILE A 30 -2.52 11.00 -5.77
C ILE A 30 -2.15 10.22 -4.49
N ILE A 31 -3.13 9.81 -3.71
CA ILE A 31 -2.89 9.16 -2.40
C ILE A 31 -2.47 7.70 -2.59
N SER A 32 -3.25 6.90 -3.31
CA SER A 32 -2.95 5.52 -3.68
C SER A 32 -3.69 5.14 -4.97
N GLY A 33 -3.31 4.02 -5.59
CA GLY A 33 -4.00 3.49 -6.76
C GLY A 33 -3.71 4.29 -8.05
N SER A 34 -2.50 4.83 -8.18
CA SER A 34 -2.08 5.49 -9.41
C SER A 34 -2.10 4.49 -10.57
N PRO A 35 -2.53 4.91 -11.77
CA PRO A 35 -2.37 4.09 -12.99
C PRO A 35 -0.90 3.80 -13.32
N ARG A 36 0.05 4.50 -12.70
CA ARG A 36 1.50 4.30 -12.84
C ARG A 36 2.12 3.46 -11.71
N ASP A 37 1.35 3.10 -10.69
CA ASP A 37 1.87 2.21 -9.64
C ASP A 37 2.16 0.83 -10.26
N PRO A 38 3.28 0.19 -9.88
CA PRO A 38 3.61 -1.13 -10.42
C PRO A 38 2.62 -2.18 -9.91
N GLU A 39 2.36 -3.19 -10.74
CA GLU A 39 1.60 -4.35 -10.29
C GLU A 39 2.49 -5.24 -9.41
N PRO A 40 1.98 -5.78 -8.28
CA PRO A 40 2.81 -6.58 -7.39
C PRO A 40 3.33 -7.84 -8.06
N SER A 41 4.65 -8.00 -8.10
CA SER A 41 5.29 -9.21 -8.61
C SER A 41 6.63 -9.44 -7.92
N ILE A 42 7.04 -10.69 -7.84
CA ILE A 42 8.37 -11.05 -7.38
C ILE A 42 8.86 -12.27 -8.15
N ARG A 43 10.15 -12.31 -8.45
CA ARG A 43 10.81 -13.52 -8.96
C ARG A 43 12.09 -13.78 -8.19
N ILE A 44 12.30 -15.03 -7.79
CA ILE A 44 13.45 -15.44 -7.00
C ILE A 44 14.28 -16.44 -7.81
N ALA A 45 15.60 -16.25 -7.83
CA ALA A 45 16.54 -17.19 -8.41
C ALA A 45 17.79 -17.29 -7.54
N GLY A 46 18.19 -18.52 -7.19
CA GLY A 46 19.38 -18.75 -6.36
C GLY A 46 19.33 -18.08 -4.98
N GLY A 47 18.14 -17.98 -4.39
CA GLY A 47 17.95 -17.34 -3.08
C GLY A 47 18.04 -15.81 -3.10
N ARG A 48 17.89 -15.18 -4.27
CA ARG A 48 17.92 -13.73 -4.45
C ARG A 48 16.74 -13.25 -5.28
N VAL A 49 16.25 -12.04 -5.00
CA VAL A 49 15.22 -11.37 -5.80
C VAL A 49 15.85 -10.91 -7.12
N VAL A 50 15.30 -11.38 -8.25
CA VAL A 50 15.74 -11.06 -9.61
C VAL A 50 14.69 -10.24 -10.40
N GLU A 51 13.53 -10.00 -9.79
CA GLU A 51 12.49 -9.09 -10.24
C GLU A 51 11.69 -8.63 -9.01
N LEU A 52 11.38 -7.33 -8.93
CA LEU A 52 10.59 -6.70 -7.86
C LEU A 52 9.58 -5.75 -8.49
N ASP A 53 8.28 -6.00 -8.28
CA ASP A 53 7.16 -5.15 -8.71
C ASP A 53 7.29 -4.72 -10.20
N GLY A 54 7.51 -5.70 -11.08
CA GLY A 54 7.68 -5.52 -12.53
C GLY A 54 9.03 -4.95 -12.96
N VAL A 55 9.92 -4.63 -12.03
CA VAL A 55 11.28 -4.15 -12.32
C VAL A 55 12.25 -5.35 -12.30
N PRO A 56 12.95 -5.66 -13.41
CA PRO A 56 14.01 -6.66 -13.44
C PRO A 56 15.29 -6.14 -12.78
N GLU A 57 16.12 -7.07 -12.28
CA GLU A 57 17.31 -6.75 -11.49
C GLU A 57 18.30 -5.78 -12.15
N ASP A 58 18.44 -5.83 -13.48
CA ASP A 58 19.31 -4.95 -14.27
C ASP A 58 18.83 -3.50 -14.32
N ARG A 59 17.55 -3.25 -14.02
CA ARG A 59 16.93 -1.93 -13.95
C ARG A 59 16.71 -1.42 -12.53
N PHE A 60 17.07 -2.19 -11.51
CA PHE A 60 16.94 -1.75 -10.13
C PHE A 60 17.71 -0.47 -9.85
N ASP A 61 17.01 0.50 -9.25
CA ASP A 61 17.62 1.69 -8.68
C ASP A 61 18.23 1.38 -7.29
N LEU A 62 18.58 2.42 -6.53
CA LEU A 62 19.16 2.25 -5.19
C LEU A 62 18.16 1.68 -4.17
N LEU A 63 16.88 2.07 -4.24
CA LEU A 63 15.83 1.60 -3.35
C LEU A 63 15.46 0.16 -3.67
N ASP A 64 15.28 -0.15 -4.95
CA ASP A 64 14.97 -1.51 -5.41
C ASP A 64 16.05 -2.49 -4.94
N ARG A 65 17.33 -2.14 -5.15
CA ARG A 65 18.47 -2.96 -4.71
C ARG A 65 18.47 -3.16 -3.20
N PHE A 66 18.16 -2.12 -2.44
CA PHE A 66 18.15 -2.20 -0.98
C PHE A 66 17.03 -3.13 -0.50
N ILE A 67 15.81 -2.92 -1.02
CA ILE A 67 14.63 -3.72 -0.67
C ILE A 67 14.85 -5.19 -1.05
N ALA A 68 15.24 -5.44 -2.30
CA ALA A 68 15.48 -6.77 -2.85
C ALA A 68 16.56 -7.57 -2.08
N ARG A 69 17.56 -6.89 -1.50
CA ARG A 69 18.68 -7.55 -0.80
C ARG A 69 18.48 -7.67 0.71
N HIS A 70 17.67 -6.79 1.32
CA HIS A 70 17.68 -6.63 2.78
C HIS A 70 16.30 -6.58 3.43
N ALA A 71 15.23 -6.30 2.69
CA ALA A 71 13.92 -6.05 3.29
C ALA A 71 12.93 -7.21 3.11
N ILE A 72 13.15 -8.09 2.13
CA ILE A 72 12.25 -9.20 1.80
C ILE A 72 12.85 -10.54 2.23
N ASP A 73 12.10 -11.30 3.03
CA ASP A 73 12.40 -12.69 3.34
C ASP A 73 12.08 -13.57 2.13
N VAL A 74 13.13 -13.86 1.36
CA VAL A 74 13.06 -14.70 0.15
C VAL A 74 12.54 -16.11 0.41
N SER A 75 12.62 -16.62 1.65
CA SER A 75 12.10 -17.95 1.99
C SER A 75 10.58 -17.99 2.10
N LEU A 76 9.95 -16.83 2.34
CA LEU A 76 8.50 -16.67 2.51
C LEU A 76 7.85 -15.98 1.32
N ALA A 77 8.63 -15.27 0.50
CA ALA A 77 8.12 -14.35 -0.51
C ALA A 77 7.20 -14.97 -1.56
N GLU A 78 7.54 -16.12 -2.16
CA GLU A 78 6.67 -16.76 -3.16
C GLU A 78 5.31 -17.16 -2.56
N ALA A 79 5.31 -17.76 -1.36
CA ALA A 79 4.09 -18.16 -0.68
C ALA A 79 3.24 -16.95 -0.24
N ALA A 80 3.89 -15.91 0.28
CA ALA A 80 3.23 -14.69 0.72
C ALA A 80 2.62 -13.91 -0.44
N MET A 81 3.35 -13.77 -1.56
CA MET A 81 2.92 -13.04 -2.75
C MET A 81 1.79 -13.74 -3.50
N ALA A 82 1.69 -15.07 -3.39
CA ALA A 82 0.60 -15.88 -3.96
C ALA A 82 -0.76 -15.65 -3.28
N LEU A 83 -0.81 -15.08 -2.06
CA LEU A 83 -2.07 -14.76 -1.42
C LEU A 83 -2.72 -13.53 -2.06
N GLU A 84 -4.03 -13.59 -2.24
CA GLU A 84 -4.82 -12.42 -2.66
C GLU A 84 -4.69 -11.29 -1.62
N PRO A 85 -4.52 -10.01 -2.03
CA PRO A 85 -4.40 -8.90 -1.09
C PRO A 85 -5.56 -8.82 -0.09
N ALA A 86 -6.79 -9.11 -0.54
CA ALA A 86 -7.98 -9.16 0.32
C ALA A 86 -7.88 -10.23 1.42
N THR A 87 -7.22 -11.35 1.15
CA THR A 87 -7.01 -12.42 2.14
C THR A 87 -6.11 -11.92 3.26
N ILE A 88 -4.99 -11.28 2.91
CA ILE A 88 -4.06 -10.70 3.89
C ILE A 88 -4.76 -9.56 4.67
N ALA A 89 -5.56 -8.74 4.00
CA ALA A 89 -6.34 -7.67 4.62
C ALA A 89 -7.32 -8.21 5.69
N ARG A 90 -8.01 -9.32 5.41
CA ARG A 90 -8.86 -9.98 6.41
C ARG A 90 -8.04 -10.53 7.58
N MET A 91 -6.88 -11.12 7.33
CA MET A 91 -5.99 -11.59 8.39
C MET A 91 -5.52 -10.44 9.30
N LEU A 92 -5.31 -9.23 8.76
CA LEU A 92 -4.94 -8.06 9.55
C LEU A 92 -6.00 -7.64 10.57
N VAL A 93 -7.28 -7.93 10.33
CA VAL A 93 -8.37 -7.60 11.27
C VAL A 93 -8.95 -8.81 12.03
N ASP A 94 -8.57 -10.02 11.63
CA ASP A 94 -9.00 -11.24 12.32
C ASP A 94 -8.31 -11.39 13.68
N ILE A 95 -9.10 -11.51 14.75
CA ILE A 95 -8.63 -11.67 16.13
C ILE A 95 -7.99 -13.05 16.38
N HIS A 96 -8.27 -14.04 15.53
CA HIS A 96 -7.70 -15.39 15.66
C HIS A 96 -6.32 -15.51 15.02
N VAL A 97 -5.92 -14.54 14.19
CA VAL A 97 -4.60 -14.52 13.56
C VAL A 97 -3.63 -13.71 14.42
N PRO A 98 -2.61 -14.34 15.03
CA PRO A 98 -1.67 -13.65 15.90
C PRO A 98 -0.74 -12.74 15.10
N ARG A 99 -0.28 -11.67 15.75
CA ARG A 99 0.69 -10.70 15.19
C ARG A 99 1.94 -11.38 14.62
N SER A 100 2.47 -12.41 15.28
CA SER A 100 3.68 -13.12 14.85
C SER A 100 3.53 -13.78 13.49
N GLU A 101 2.34 -14.29 13.17
CA GLU A 101 2.02 -14.87 11.87
C GLU A 101 1.96 -13.78 10.80
N LEU A 102 1.33 -12.65 11.10
CA LEU A 102 1.27 -11.49 10.20
C LEU A 102 2.64 -10.90 9.91
N VAL A 103 3.51 -10.76 10.91
CA VAL A 103 4.87 -10.24 10.71
C VAL A 103 5.67 -11.15 9.77
N ARG A 104 5.58 -12.48 9.96
CA ARG A 104 6.22 -13.45 9.05
C ARG A 104 5.64 -13.38 7.64
N LEU A 105 4.34 -13.22 7.51
CA LEU A 105 3.71 -13.12 6.20
C LEU A 105 4.13 -11.84 5.48
N VAL A 106 4.04 -10.70 6.16
CA VAL A 106 4.37 -9.38 5.61
C VAL A 106 5.85 -9.25 5.25
N SER A 107 6.76 -9.93 5.96
CA SER A 107 8.19 -9.92 5.61
C SER A 107 8.50 -10.55 4.24
N GLY A 108 7.58 -11.32 3.66
CA GLY A 108 7.71 -11.85 2.30
C GLY A 108 7.07 -10.97 1.21
N LEU A 109 6.38 -9.90 1.57
CA LEU A 109 5.63 -9.09 0.60
C LEU A 109 6.50 -8.01 -0.03
N THR A 110 6.19 -7.67 -1.28
CA THR A 110 6.79 -6.52 -1.97
C THR A 110 6.11 -5.20 -1.56
N PRO A 111 6.76 -4.05 -1.79
CA PRO A 111 6.15 -2.74 -1.53
C PRO A 111 4.77 -2.58 -2.20
N ALA A 112 4.64 -2.91 -3.49
CA ALA A 112 3.36 -2.79 -4.18
C ALA A 112 2.29 -3.71 -3.57
N LYS A 113 2.67 -4.94 -3.17
CA LYS A 113 1.73 -5.88 -2.54
C LYS A 113 1.22 -5.34 -1.20
N ILE A 114 2.07 -4.73 -0.38
CA ILE A 114 1.66 -4.15 0.91
C ILE A 114 0.64 -3.03 0.69
N VAL A 115 0.88 -2.13 -0.27
CA VAL A 115 -0.08 -1.05 -0.60
C VAL A 115 -1.41 -1.65 -1.05
N ARG A 116 -1.39 -2.65 -1.94
CA ARG A 116 -2.61 -3.34 -2.38
C ARG A 116 -3.38 -3.96 -1.22
N VAL A 117 -2.72 -4.52 -0.21
CA VAL A 117 -3.38 -5.07 0.99
C VAL A 117 -4.07 -3.97 1.79
N VAL A 118 -3.40 -2.83 1.98
CA VAL A 118 -3.96 -1.70 2.74
C VAL A 118 -5.14 -1.06 2.02
N ASP A 119 -5.12 -1.00 0.68
CA ASP A 119 -6.24 -0.49 -0.14
C ASP A 119 -7.56 -1.29 0.05
N TRP A 120 -7.51 -2.52 0.59
CA TRP A 120 -8.70 -3.31 0.94
C TRP A 120 -9.33 -2.96 2.29
N LEU A 121 -8.69 -2.10 3.09
CA LEU A 121 -9.14 -1.77 4.43
C LEU A 121 -9.84 -0.41 4.45
N SER A 122 -11.01 -0.35 5.09
CA SER A 122 -11.58 0.92 5.54
C SER A 122 -10.74 1.53 6.66
N PRO A 123 -10.89 2.84 6.97
CA PRO A 123 -10.18 3.46 8.09
C PRO A 123 -10.40 2.76 9.44
N VAL A 124 -11.58 2.17 9.67
CA VAL A 124 -11.86 1.41 10.91
C VAL A 124 -11.07 0.11 10.96
N GLU A 125 -11.00 -0.59 9.84
CA GLU A 125 -10.21 -1.82 9.71
C GLU A 125 -8.72 -1.54 9.81
N MET A 126 -8.24 -0.41 9.26
CA MET A 126 -6.86 0.04 9.46
C MET A 126 -6.54 0.32 10.93
N MET A 127 -7.43 0.98 11.68
CA MET A 127 -7.26 1.20 13.12
C MET A 127 -7.24 -0.12 13.90
N MET A 128 -8.11 -1.07 13.54
CA MET A 128 -8.14 -2.42 14.13
C MET A 128 -6.85 -3.20 13.85
N ALA A 129 -6.34 -3.13 12.62
CA ALA A 129 -5.07 -3.74 12.25
C ALA A 129 -3.91 -3.10 13.02
N LEU A 130 -3.87 -1.76 13.08
CA LEU A 130 -2.80 -1.01 13.74
C LEU A 130 -2.68 -1.32 15.24
N GLN A 131 -3.78 -1.51 15.96
CA GLN A 131 -3.70 -1.88 17.38
C GLN A 131 -3.18 -3.31 17.61
N LYS A 132 -3.25 -4.18 16.60
CA LYS A 132 -2.73 -5.55 16.65
C LYS A 132 -1.26 -5.64 16.25
N MET A 133 -0.84 -4.81 15.29
CA MET A 133 0.50 -4.79 14.68
C MET A 133 1.53 -4.02 15.51
#